data_AF-T0YYF4-F1
#
_entry.id   AF-T0YYF4-F1
#
_cell.length_a   1.000
_cell.length_b   1.000
_cell.length_c   1.000
_cell.angle_alpha   90.00
_cell.angle_beta   90.00
_cell.angle_gamma   90.00
#
_symmetry.space_group_name_H-M   'P 1'
#
loop_
_entity.id
_entity.type
_entity.pdbx_description
1 polymer ?
#
loop_
_entity_poly.entity_id
_entity_poly.type
_entity_poly.pdbx_seq_one_letter_code
_entity_poly.pdbx_strand_id
1 'polypeptide(L)'
;MPHEWLRAARPGAPRRRPSCSALSLQTPRLDVLINLGLSAEPPSFLERIARVVEIIDGEPSRRDAGRARFKAYRQTGLSPDTHTLQAS
;
A
#
# COMPACT_ATOMS: atom_id res chain seq x y z
N MET A 1 5.88 -5.31 20.14
CA MET A 1 4.82 -4.75 19.29
C MET A 1 3.95 -5.89 18.77
N PRO A 2 2.68 -6.01 19.18
CA PRO A 2 1.77 -7.00 18.62
C PRO A 2 1.51 -6.66 17.14
N HIS A 3 1.61 -7.65 16.26
CA HIS A 3 1.33 -7.52 14.84
C HIS A 3 0.52 -8.73 14.36
N GLU A 4 -0.34 -8.51 13.39
CA GLU A 4 -1.17 -9.56 12.78
C GLU A 4 -0.91 -9.60 11.27
N TRP A 5 -0.84 -10.80 10.72
CA TRP A 5 -0.63 -11.02 9.30
C TRP A 5 -1.96 -11.03 8.56
N LEU A 6 -2.20 -10.01 7.74
CA LEU A 6 -3.35 -10.00 6.85
C LEU A 6 -3.09 -10.94 5.66
N ARG A 7 -3.87 -12.02 5.53
CA ARG A 7 -3.76 -12.92 4.39
C ARG A 7 -4.38 -12.28 3.15
N ALA A 8 -3.65 -12.29 2.03
CA ALA A 8 -4.19 -11.90 0.74
C ALA A 8 -5.37 -12.81 0.35
N ALA A 9 -6.46 -12.22 -0.12
CA ALA A 9 -7.52 -12.98 -0.74
C ALA A 9 -6.97 -13.66 -2.01
N ARG A 10 -7.08 -14.98 -2.11
CA ARG A 10 -6.67 -15.71 -3.32
C ARG A 10 -7.50 -15.23 -4.52
N PRO A 11 -6.88 -14.88 -5.66
CA PRO A 11 -7.61 -14.68 -6.90
C PRO A 11 -8.44 -15.95 -7.21
N GLY A 12 -9.75 -15.81 -7.39
CA GLY A 12 -10.65 -16.93 -7.72
C GLY A 12 -11.18 -17.76 -6.55
N ALA A 13 -10.86 -17.44 -5.28
CA ALA A 13 -11.58 -18.04 -4.17
C ALA A 13 -13.05 -17.59 -4.18
N PRO A 14 -14.04 -18.49 -4.03
CA PRO A 14 -15.43 -18.08 -3.97
C PRO A 14 -15.58 -17.05 -2.84
N ARG A 15 -16.09 -15.87 -3.17
CA ARG A 15 -16.52 -14.87 -2.18
C ARG A 15 -17.61 -15.53 -1.33
N ARG A 16 -17.24 -16.20 -0.25
CA ARG A 16 -18.16 -16.50 0.84
C ARG A 16 -18.58 -15.14 1.39
N ARG A 17 -19.75 -14.66 0.96
CA ARG A 17 -20.37 -13.46 1.49
C ARG A 17 -20.73 -13.74 2.95
N PRO A 18 -20.10 -13.12 3.97
CA PRO A 18 -20.85 -12.90 5.19
C PRO A 18 -21.94 -11.88 4.81
N SER A 19 -23.20 -12.27 4.96
CA SER A 19 -24.30 -11.30 4.96
C SER A 19 -24.12 -10.41 6.18
N CYS A 20 -23.38 -9.31 6.03
CA CYS A 20 -23.34 -8.26 7.03
C CYS A 20 -24.39 -7.22 6.64
N SER A 21 -25.41 -7.10 7.48
CA SER A 21 -26.47 -6.09 7.40
C SER A 21 -25.89 -4.68 7.25
N ALA A 22 -26.61 -3.85 6.50
CA ALA A 22 -26.30 -2.49 6.10
C ALA A 22 -26.17 -1.47 7.25
N LEU A 23 -25.22 -1.68 8.16
CA LEU A 23 -24.64 -0.61 8.97
C LEU A 23 -23.26 -0.36 8.39
N SER A 24 -23.05 0.84 7.83
CA SER A 24 -21.83 1.30 7.18
C SER A 24 -20.58 0.61 7.71
N LEU A 25 -20.01 -0.29 6.90
CA LEU A 25 -18.66 -0.80 7.11
C LEU A 25 -17.71 0.37 6.87
N GLN A 26 -17.57 1.25 7.86
CA GLN A 26 -16.50 2.24 7.88
C GLN A 26 -15.21 1.45 8.01
N THR A 27 -14.65 1.05 6.85
CA THR A 27 -13.34 0.45 6.81
C THR A 27 -12.38 1.42 7.51
N PRO A 28 -11.70 1.00 8.58
CA PRO A 28 -10.91 1.92 9.39
C PRO A 28 -9.87 2.62 8.52
N ARG A 29 -9.70 3.92 8.75
CA ARG A 29 -8.56 4.67 8.21
C ARG A 29 -7.29 4.13 8.85
N LEU A 30 -6.22 4.05 8.07
CA LEU A 30 -4.91 3.59 8.51
C LEU A 30 -3.95 4.78 8.53
N ASP A 31 -3.19 4.93 9.61
CA ASP A 31 -2.32 6.10 9.78
C ASP A 31 -1.09 6.07 8.88
N VAL A 32 -0.49 4.90 8.69
CA VAL A 32 0.74 4.71 7.93
C VAL A 32 0.69 3.39 7.18
N LEU A 33 1.02 3.43 5.89
CA LEU A 33 1.38 2.26 5.10
C LEU A 33 2.89 2.26 4.86
N ILE A 34 3.55 1.15 5.22
CA ILE A 34 4.92 0.86 4.76
C ILE A 34 4.77 -0.07 3.55
N ASN A 35 4.96 0.47 2.35
CA ASN A 35 4.84 -0.28 1.12
C ASN A 35 6.19 -0.93 0.75
N LEU A 36 6.18 -2.26 0.68
CA LEU A 36 7.30 -3.10 0.24
C LEU A 36 6.95 -3.83 -1.08
N GLY A 37 5.90 -3.39 -1.76
CA GLY A 37 5.32 -4.06 -2.92
C GLY A 37 6.19 -4.00 -4.17
N LEU A 38 6.09 -5.05 -4.98
CA LEU A 38 6.76 -5.17 -6.28
C LEU A 38 5.91 -4.61 -7.45
N SER A 39 4.62 -4.31 -7.21
CA SER A 39 3.70 -3.82 -8.25
C SER A 39 4.00 -2.37 -8.63
N ALA A 40 3.96 -2.05 -9.93
CA ALA A 40 4.14 -0.67 -10.43
C ALA A 40 3.00 0.29 -10.02
N GLU A 41 1.84 -0.26 -9.64
CA GLU A 41 0.67 0.53 -9.25
C GLU A 41 0.57 0.72 -7.73
N PRO A 42 0.10 1.89 -7.25
CA PRO A 42 -0.27 2.09 -5.87
C PRO A 42 -1.35 1.08 -5.40
N PRO A 43 -1.40 0.73 -4.10
CA PRO A 43 -2.45 -0.14 -3.59
C PRO A 43 -3.84 0.45 -3.79
N SER A 44 -4.82 -0.39 -4.15
CA SER A 44 -6.19 0.05 -4.43
C SER A 44 -6.93 0.67 -3.23
N PHE A 45 -6.41 0.51 -2.02
CA PHE A 45 -6.96 1.08 -0.79
C PHE A 45 -6.22 2.35 -0.33
N LEU A 46 -5.44 2.98 -1.21
CA LEU A 46 -4.63 4.17 -0.92
C LEU A 46 -5.43 5.31 -0.27
N GLU A 47 -6.67 5.53 -0.70
CA GLU A 47 -7.55 6.59 -0.18
C GLU A 47 -7.87 6.46 1.32
N ARG A 48 -7.65 5.28 1.91
CA ARG A 48 -7.85 5.02 3.33
C ARG A 48 -6.61 5.31 4.18
N ILE A 49 -5.48 5.58 3.53
CA ILE A 49 -4.18 5.72 4.17
C ILE A 49 -3.86 7.20 4.36
N ALA A 50 -3.50 7.60 5.59
CA ALA A 50 -3.11 8.99 5.84
C ALA A 50 -1.69 9.30 5.35
N ARG A 51 -0.75 8.34 5.45
CA ARG A 51 0.65 8.50 5.01
C ARG A 51 1.21 7.22 4.40
N VAL A 52 2.01 7.37 3.35
CA VAL A 52 2.70 6.25 2.69
C VAL A 52 4.20 6.42 2.82
N VAL A 53 4.88 5.35 3.18
CA VAL A 53 6.33 5.21 3.15
C VAL A 53 6.66 4.11 2.17
N GLU A 54 7.47 4.41 1.16
CA GLU A 54 8.00 3.43 0.22
C GLU A 54 9.45 3.13 0.58
N ILE A 55 9.82 1.86 0.63
CA ILE A 55 11.22 1.45 0.77
C ILE A 55 11.70 0.92 -0.57
N ILE A 56 12.66 1.62 -1.17
CA ILE A 56 13.27 1.26 -2.44
C ILE A 56 14.74 0.91 -2.17
N ASP A 57 15.16 -0.29 -2.57
CA ASP A 57 16.55 -0.71 -2.47
C ASP A 57 17.25 -0.69 -3.84
N GLY A 58 18.47 -1.22 -3.90
CA GLY A 58 19.32 -1.20 -5.09
C GLY A 58 18.83 -2.09 -6.24
N GLU A 59 17.84 -2.96 -6.01
CA GLU A 59 17.40 -3.95 -7.00
C GLU A 59 16.71 -3.26 -8.20
N PRO A 60 17.19 -3.43 -9.44
CA PRO A 60 16.69 -2.67 -10.60
C PRO A 60 15.18 -2.77 -10.81
N SER A 61 14.62 -3.98 -10.72
CA SER A 61 13.19 -4.22 -10.90
C SER A 61 12.32 -3.49 -9.86
N ARG A 62 12.79 -3.43 -8.60
CA ARG A 62 12.12 -2.68 -7.53
C ARG A 62 12.26 -1.18 -7.71
N ARG A 63 13.39 -0.71 -8.24
CA ARG A 63 13.57 0.72 -8.57
C ARG A 63 12.63 1.16 -9.69
N ASP A 64 12.43 0.35 -10.73
CA ASP A 64 11.47 0.65 -11.80
C ASP A 64 10.04 0.71 -11.28
N ALA A 65 9.61 -0.29 -10.52
CA ALA A 65 8.28 -0.29 -9.91
C ALA A 65 8.09 0.91 -8.96
N GLY A 66 9.11 1.26 -8.17
CA GLY A 66 9.12 2.44 -7.31
C GLY A 66 8.98 3.76 -8.08
N ARG A 67 9.69 3.89 -9.21
CA ARG A 67 9.57 5.06 -10.11
C ARG A 67 8.14 5.21 -10.65
N ALA A 68 7.51 4.10 -11.04
CA ALA A 68 6.13 4.11 -11.53
C ALA A 68 5.16 4.59 -10.43
N ARG A 69 5.25 4.03 -9.21
CA ARG A 69 4.43 4.47 -8.07
C ARG A 69 4.67 5.92 -7.71
N PHE A 70 5.93 6.37 -7.68
CA PHE A 70 6.28 7.77 -7.43
C PHE A 70 5.59 8.72 -8.42
N LYS A 71 5.59 8.36 -9.71
CA LYS A 71 4.87 9.12 -10.74
C LYS A 71 3.36 9.11 -10.50
N ALA A 72 2.77 7.94 -10.20
CA ALA A 72 1.34 7.81 -9.93
C ALA A 72 0.90 8.67 -8.73
N TYR A 73 1.64 8.65 -7.62
CA TYR A 73 1.36 9.49 -6.45
C TYR A 73 1.33 10.98 -6.81
N ARG A 74 2.28 11.43 -7.65
CA ARG A 74 2.30 12.84 -8.11
C ARG A 74 1.12 13.18 -9.01
N GLN A 75 0.67 12.25 -9.84
CA GLN A 75 -0.51 12.43 -10.68
C GLN A 75 -1.81 12.52 -9.86
N THR A 76 -1.85 11.91 -8.68
CA THR A 76 -2.96 12.04 -7.72
C THR A 76 -2.85 13.27 -6.81
N GLY A 77 -1.90 14.18 -7.07
CA GLY A 77 -1.71 15.41 -6.29
C GLY A 77 -0.90 15.25 -5.01
N LEU A 78 -0.30 14.08 -4.75
CA LEU A 78 0.61 13.89 -3.63
C LEU A 78 2.00 14.44 -3.98
N SER A 79 2.75 14.84 -2.96
CA SER A 79 4.14 15.31 -3.08
C SER A 79 5.05 14.44 -2.23
N PRO A 80 5.55 13.30 -2.75
CA PRO A 80 6.40 12.40 -1.97
C PRO A 80 7.80 12.98 -1.78
N ASP A 81 8.27 12.97 -0.53
CA ASP A 81 9.65 13.29 -0.18
C ASP A 81 10.54 12.04 -0.29
N THR A 82 11.81 12.24 -0.63
CA THR A 82 12.81 11.17 -0.71
C THR A 82 13.88 11.36 0.35
N HIS A 83 14.12 10.30 1.13
CA HIS A 83 15.15 10.27 2.16
C HIS A 83 16.10 9.10 1.91
N THR A 84 17.41 9.35 1.97
CA THR A 84 18.43 8.29 1.94
C THR A 84 18.66 7.80 3.36
N LEU A 85 18.37 6.52 3.60
CA LEU A 85 18.65 5.87 4.88
C LEU A 85 20.03 5.22 4.85
N GLN A 86 20.78 5.32 5.95
CA GLN A 86 22.06 4.66 6.16
C GLN A 86 21.85 3.55 7.20
N ALA A 87 22.38 2.36 6.95
CA ALA A 87 22.50 1.34 7.99
C ALA A 87 23.76 1.65 8.79
N SER A 88 23.59 1.93 10.08
CA SER A 88 24.68 2.08 11.07
C SER A 88 25.20 0.73 11.50
#